data_AF-A0A0D2ZXD3-F1
#
_entry.id   AF-A0A0D2ZXD3-F1
#
_cell.length_a   1.000
_cell.length_b   1.000
_cell.length_c   1.000
_cell.angle_alpha   90.00
_cell.angle_beta   90.00
_cell.angle_gamma   90.00
#
_symmetry.space_group_name_H-M   'P 1'
#
loop_
_entity.id
_entity.type
_entity.pdbx_description
1 polymer ?
#
loop_
_entity_poly.entity_id
_entity_poly.type
_entity_poly.pdbx_seq_one_letter_code
_entity_poly.pdbx_strand_id
1 'polypeptide(L)'
;MFCRGLSGYGPYLDHVLSYWKAYQENPNQILFLKYDTMKSDPFPHVKKLAEFMGYGFTAEEEKEGVIEKVVSLCSFETLKNLEPNIGEKDREDRPCIYKTSAYFRKGNVGDWQNYLTPEMVARIDGLMEEKFKGTGLLEFGK
;
A
#
# COMPACT_ATOMS: atom_id res chain seq x y z
N MET A 1 13.29 13.13 12.80
CA MET A 1 12.66 14.10 11.86
C MET A 1 11.25 13.63 11.49
N PHE A 2 11.10 12.40 10.97
CA PHE A 2 9.81 11.79 10.61
C PHE A 2 8.74 11.83 11.72
N CYS A 3 9.05 11.35 12.94
CA CYS A 3 8.09 11.37 14.06
C CYS A 3 7.68 12.79 14.52
N ARG A 4 8.34 13.85 14.03
CA ARG A 4 7.94 15.25 14.26
C ARG A 4 7.05 15.79 13.13
N GLY A 5 6.67 14.95 12.16
CA GLY A 5 5.94 15.33 10.96
C GLY A 5 6.77 16.05 9.89
N LEU A 6 8.07 16.23 10.12
CA LEU A 6 8.98 16.90 9.19
C LEU A 6 9.46 15.92 8.13
N SER A 7 8.63 15.69 7.11
CA SER A 7 8.90 14.82 5.96
C SER A 7 8.20 15.34 4.71
N GLY A 8 8.62 14.91 3.53
CA GLY A 8 7.86 15.17 2.29
C GLY A 8 6.42 14.64 2.45
N TYR A 9 5.44 15.46 2.10
CA TYR A 9 4.00 15.21 2.30
C TYR A 9 3.58 14.94 3.76
N GLY A 10 4.45 15.24 4.74
CA GLY A 10 4.17 15.05 6.15
C GLY A 10 3.28 16.14 6.76
N PRO A 11 2.71 15.90 7.96
CA PRO A 11 2.90 14.70 8.79
C PRO A 11 2.14 13.47 8.27
N TYR A 12 2.81 12.30 8.28
CA TYR A 12 2.24 11.05 7.76
C TYR A 12 0.92 10.64 8.45
N LEU A 13 0.86 10.71 9.78
CA LEU A 13 -0.34 10.30 10.51
C LEU A 13 -1.54 11.21 10.21
N ASP A 14 -1.30 12.52 10.05
CA ASP A 14 -2.33 13.48 9.64
C ASP A 14 -2.81 13.22 8.21
N HIS A 15 -1.91 12.89 7.29
CA HIS A 15 -2.27 12.50 5.93
C HIS A 15 -3.15 11.25 5.90
N VAL A 16 -2.80 10.21 6.67
CA VAL A 16 -3.62 8.99 6.74
C VAL A 16 -5.00 9.30 7.34
N LEU A 17 -5.04 10.07 8.44
CA LEU A 17 -6.29 10.40 9.12
C LEU A 17 -7.22 11.28 8.28
N SER A 18 -6.70 12.19 7.46
CA SER A 18 -7.53 13.04 6.60
C SER A 18 -8.28 12.22 5.55
N TYR A 19 -7.59 11.30 4.88
CA TYR A 19 -8.23 10.37 3.93
C TYR A 19 -9.16 9.37 4.61
N TRP A 20 -8.84 8.95 5.84
CA TRP A 20 -9.74 8.11 6.63
C TRP A 20 -11.06 8.80 6.94
N LYS A 21 -11.02 10.07 7.38
CA LYS A 21 -12.23 10.86 7.62
C LYS A 21 -13.03 11.06 6.34
N ALA A 22 -12.36 11.40 5.23
CA ALA A 22 -13.03 11.52 3.94
C ALA A 22 -13.70 10.20 3.51
N TYR A 23 -13.05 9.06 3.75
CA TYR A 23 -13.63 7.74 3.53
C TYR A 23 -14.87 7.50 4.40
N GLN A 24 -14.84 7.87 5.68
CA GLN A 24 -15.99 7.74 6.58
C GLN A 24 -17.18 8.62 6.15
N GLU A 25 -16.91 9.82 5.63
CA GLU A 25 -17.94 10.72 5.12
C GLU A 25 -18.51 10.24 3.77
N ASN A 26 -17.68 9.68 2.90
CA ASN A 26 -18.04 9.29 1.53
C ASN A 26 -17.56 7.86 1.17
N PRO A 27 -18.05 6.82 1.85
CA PRO A 27 -17.52 5.46 1.69
C PRO A 27 -17.74 4.85 0.29
N ASN A 28 -18.68 5.40 -0.48
CA ASN A 28 -18.95 4.97 -1.85
C ASN A 28 -18.05 5.65 -2.89
N GLN A 29 -17.37 6.75 -2.52
CA GLN A 29 -16.48 7.50 -3.43
C GLN A 29 -15.01 7.27 -3.15
N ILE A 30 -14.67 6.66 -2.01
CA ILE A 30 -13.30 6.41 -1.60
C ILE A 30 -13.16 4.95 -1.21
N LEU A 31 -12.25 4.24 -1.86
CA LEU A 31 -11.83 2.90 -1.44
C LEU A 31 -10.57 3.02 -0.59
N PHE A 32 -10.70 2.75 0.72
CA PHE A 32 -9.57 2.73 1.64
C PHE A 32 -8.95 1.32 1.70
N LEU A 33 -7.64 1.22 1.47
CA LEU A 33 -6.90 -0.04 1.42
C LEU A 33 -5.67 0.02 2.34
N LYS A 34 -5.27 -1.13 2.89
CA LYS A 34 -4.10 -1.26 3.78
C LYS A 34 -3.10 -2.25 3.17
N TYR A 35 -1.84 -1.83 3.10
CA TYR A 35 -0.78 -2.62 2.45
C TYR A 35 -0.63 -4.02 3.05
N ASP A 36 -0.51 -4.14 4.36
CA ASP A 36 -0.27 -5.44 5.02
C ASP A 36 -1.43 -6.42 4.78
N THR A 37 -2.67 -5.95 4.87
CA THR A 37 -3.88 -6.75 4.63
C THR A 37 -3.98 -7.20 3.17
N MET A 38 -3.67 -6.32 2.21
CA MET A 38 -3.61 -6.69 0.79
C MET A 38 -2.46 -7.66 0.49
N LYS A 39 -1.32 -7.49 1.14
CA LYS A 39 -0.16 -8.35 0.93
C LYS A 39 -0.39 -9.75 1.50
N SER A 40 -1.14 -9.88 2.60
CA SER A 40 -1.51 -11.18 3.18
C SER A 40 -2.58 -11.92 2.37
N ASP A 41 -3.58 -11.20 1.85
CA ASP A 41 -4.63 -11.78 1.01
C ASP A 41 -5.08 -10.81 -0.09
N PRO A 42 -4.44 -10.85 -1.28
CA PRO A 42 -4.70 -9.86 -2.33
C PRO A 42 -6.03 -10.07 -3.06
N PHE A 43 -6.55 -11.29 -3.13
CA PHE A 43 -7.71 -11.66 -3.95
C PHE A 43 -8.98 -10.85 -3.64
N PRO A 44 -9.47 -10.80 -2.39
CA PRO A 44 -10.68 -10.03 -2.08
C PRO A 44 -10.49 -8.54 -2.31
N HIS A 45 -9.26 -8.02 -2.13
CA HIS A 45 -8.96 -6.61 -2.31
C HIS A 45 -8.89 -6.22 -3.79
N VAL A 46 -8.31 -7.07 -4.65
CA VAL A 46 -8.29 -6.87 -6.11
C VAL A 46 -9.71 -6.93 -6.67
N LYS A 47 -10.54 -7.88 -6.22
CA LYS A 47 -11.96 -7.94 -6.60
C LYS A 47 -12.72 -6.68 -6.19
N LYS A 48 -12.56 -6.26 -4.92
CA LYS A 48 -13.17 -5.03 -4.41
C LYS A 48 -12.71 -3.78 -5.17
N LEU A 49 -11.42 -3.71 -5.54
CA LEU A 49 -10.88 -2.61 -6.34
C LEU A 49 -11.49 -2.59 -7.75
N ALA A 50 -11.59 -3.75 -8.40
CA ALA A 50 -12.18 -3.86 -9.72
C ALA A 50 -13.66 -3.42 -9.72
N GLU A 51 -14.44 -3.88 -8.74
CA GLU A 51 -15.83 -3.45 -8.52
C GLU A 51 -15.91 -1.93 -8.30
N PHE A 52 -15.05 -1.36 -7.44
CA PHE A 52 -15.02 0.07 -7.17
C PHE A 52 -14.68 0.92 -8.41
N MET A 53 -13.84 0.40 -9.32
CA MET A 53 -13.50 1.05 -10.58
C MET A 53 -14.59 0.91 -11.65
N GLY A 54 -15.67 0.15 -11.40
CA GLY A 54 -16.70 -0.16 -12.37
C GLY A 54 -16.35 -1.29 -13.35
N TYR A 55 -15.31 -2.07 -13.03
CA TYR A 55 -14.81 -3.20 -13.83
C TYR A 55 -14.81 -4.49 -13.00
N GLY A 56 -15.85 -4.71 -12.20
CA GLY A 56 -16.00 -5.93 -11.41
C GLY A 56 -15.90 -7.18 -12.29
N PHE A 57 -15.23 -8.21 -11.77
CA PHE A 57 -15.02 -9.46 -12.51
C PHE A 57 -16.34 -10.19 -12.74
N THR A 58 -16.50 -10.81 -13.92
CA THR A 58 -17.64 -11.68 -14.19
C THR A 58 -17.45 -13.08 -13.56
N ALA A 59 -18.55 -13.84 -13.46
CA ALA A 59 -18.48 -15.22 -12.96
C ALA A 59 -17.59 -16.11 -13.85
N GLU A 60 -17.57 -15.86 -15.15
CA GLU A 60 -16.69 -16.53 -16.11
C GLU A 60 -15.22 -16.17 -15.85
N GLU A 61 -14.90 -14.89 -15.65
CA GLU A 61 -13.53 -14.45 -15.36
C GLU A 61 -13.01 -15.03 -14.04
N GLU A 62 -13.86 -15.11 -13.02
CA GLU A 62 -13.53 -15.79 -11.76
C GLU A 62 -13.25 -17.27 -11.98
N LYS A 63 -14.10 -17.95 -12.76
CA LYS A 63 -13.94 -19.37 -13.07
C LYS A 63 -12.68 -19.64 -13.92
N GLU A 64 -12.29 -18.72 -14.79
CA GLU A 64 -11.11 -18.80 -15.66
C GLU A 64 -9.80 -18.36 -14.97
N GLY A 65 -9.88 -18.01 -13.69
CA GLY A 65 -8.74 -17.61 -12.88
C GLY A 65 -8.12 -16.28 -13.32
N VAL A 66 -8.94 -15.34 -13.78
CA VAL A 66 -8.47 -14.02 -14.23
C VAL A 66 -7.93 -13.21 -13.06
N ILE A 67 -8.52 -13.33 -11.88
CA ILE A 67 -8.06 -12.63 -10.67
C ILE A 67 -6.63 -13.07 -10.32
N GLU A 68 -6.35 -14.37 -10.36
CA GLU A 68 -5.03 -14.97 -10.15
C GLU A 68 -4.01 -14.45 -11.16
N LYS A 69 -4.41 -14.33 -12.43
CA LYS A 69 -3.55 -13.77 -13.48
C LYS A 69 -3.21 -12.30 -13.21
N VAL A 70 -4.19 -11.50 -12.80
CA VAL A 70 -3.99 -10.08 -12.45
C VAL A 70 -3.07 -9.96 -11.22
N VAL A 71 -3.36 -10.70 -10.15
CA VAL A 71 -2.54 -10.73 -8.93
C VAL A 71 -1.10 -11.14 -9.25
N SER A 72 -0.91 -12.18 -10.07
CA SER A 72 0.40 -12.68 -10.47
C SER A 72 1.16 -11.65 -11.31
N LEU A 73 0.51 -11.04 -12.30
CA LEU A 73 1.10 -10.03 -13.18
C LEU A 73 1.55 -8.79 -12.39
N CYS A 74 0.74 -8.36 -11.43
CA CYS A 74 1.02 -7.19 -10.60
C CYS A 74 1.82 -7.51 -9.33
N SER A 75 2.23 -8.77 -9.12
CA SER A 75 2.98 -9.16 -7.92
C SER A 75 4.35 -8.48 -7.86
N PHE A 76 4.84 -8.27 -6.64
CA PHE A 76 6.16 -7.67 -6.44
C PHE A 76 7.25 -8.49 -7.12
N GLU A 77 7.13 -9.81 -7.08
CA GLU A 77 8.05 -10.81 -7.59
C GLU A 77 8.08 -10.79 -9.12
N THR A 78 6.92 -10.72 -9.77
CA THR A 78 6.87 -10.54 -11.23
C THR A 78 7.48 -9.20 -11.60
N LEU A 79 6.98 -8.09 -11.04
CA LEU A 79 7.39 -6.74 -11.45
C LEU A 79 8.87 -6.47 -11.18
N LYS A 80 9.42 -6.91 -10.06
CA LYS A 80 10.84 -6.74 -9.72
C LYS A 80 11.78 -7.43 -10.71
N ASN A 81 11.35 -8.56 -11.27
CA ASN A 81 12.18 -9.39 -12.16
C ASN A 81 11.97 -9.09 -13.65
N LEU A 82 11.10 -8.13 -14.00
CA LEU A 82 10.97 -7.68 -15.39
C LEU A 82 12.24 -6.94 -15.83
N GLU A 83 12.69 -7.22 -17.05
CA GLU A 83 13.89 -6.61 -17.65
C GLU A 83 13.95 -5.08 -17.48
N PRO A 84 12.86 -4.31 -17.71
CA PRO A 84 12.86 -2.86 -17.53
C PRO A 84 13.10 -2.39 -16.10
N ASN A 85 12.91 -3.25 -15.10
CA ASN A 85 13.03 -2.94 -13.66
C ASN A 85 14.34 -3.44 -13.04
N ILE A 86 15.28 -3.94 -13.85
CA ILE A 86 16.57 -4.47 -13.38
C ILE A 86 17.71 -3.52 -13.76
N GLY A 87 18.59 -3.24 -12.78
CA GLY A 87 19.80 -2.44 -12.95
C GLY A 87 19.51 -0.93 -12.97
N GLU A 88 20.31 -0.19 -13.75
CA GLU A 88 20.30 1.28 -13.82
C GLU A 88 19.38 1.82 -14.93
N LYS A 89 18.29 1.11 -15.22
CA LYS A 89 17.34 1.50 -16.26
C LYS A 89 16.43 2.64 -15.81
N ASP A 90 16.09 3.48 -16.78
CA ASP A 90 15.19 4.61 -16.62
C ASP A 90 13.84 4.31 -17.29
N ARG A 91 12.86 5.16 -17.00
CA ARG A 91 11.60 5.15 -17.74
C ARG A 91 11.80 5.75 -19.13
N GLU A 92 11.07 5.25 -20.11
CA GLU A 92 11.16 5.72 -21.49
C GLU A 92 10.27 6.95 -21.77
N ASP A 93 9.20 7.14 -20.98
CA ASP A 93 8.19 8.18 -21.23
C ASP A 93 8.66 9.58 -20.84
N ARG A 94 9.46 9.70 -19.78
CA ARG A 94 10.01 10.96 -19.29
C ARG A 94 11.20 10.76 -18.35
N PRO A 95 12.10 11.75 -18.23
CA PRO A 95 13.18 11.71 -17.25
C PRO A 95 12.65 11.54 -15.82
N CYS A 96 13.29 10.68 -15.05
CA CYS A 96 13.02 10.47 -13.63
C CYS A 96 14.33 10.47 -12.85
N ILE A 97 14.31 11.01 -11.64
CA ILE A 97 15.48 11.00 -10.74
C ILE A 97 15.78 9.60 -10.18
N TYR A 98 14.83 8.67 -10.29
CA TYR A 98 14.95 7.30 -9.79
C TYR A 98 15.00 6.30 -10.94
N LYS A 99 15.94 5.37 -10.84
CA LYS A 99 15.96 4.15 -11.65
C LYS A 99 14.72 3.30 -11.37
N THR A 100 14.24 2.57 -12.36
CA THR A 100 13.06 1.69 -12.25
C THR A 100 13.25 0.59 -11.20
N SER A 101 14.48 0.12 -10.99
CA SER A 101 14.82 -0.84 -9.95
C SER A 101 14.61 -0.30 -8.52
N ALA A 102 14.70 1.02 -8.31
CA ALA A 102 14.57 1.64 -6.99
C ALA A 102 13.17 1.48 -6.39
N TYR A 103 12.14 1.24 -7.22
CA TYR A 103 10.77 1.01 -6.76
C TYR A 103 10.58 -0.38 -6.13
N PHE A 104 11.48 -1.34 -6.40
CA PHE A 104 11.32 -2.75 -6.01
C PHE A 104 12.42 -3.26 -5.06
N ARG A 105 12.41 -2.79 -3.81
CA ARG A 105 13.44 -3.13 -2.80
C ARG A 105 13.28 -4.53 -2.20
N LYS A 106 12.37 -4.71 -1.22
CA LYS A 106 12.12 -6.00 -0.54
C LYS A 106 10.67 -6.50 -0.57
N GLY A 107 9.67 -5.61 -0.60
CA GLY A 107 8.27 -6.01 -0.74
C GLY A 107 7.66 -6.76 0.46
N ASN A 108 8.27 -6.66 1.64
CA ASN A 108 7.90 -7.43 2.83
C ASN A 108 7.38 -6.54 3.96
N VAL A 109 6.41 -7.08 4.72
CA VAL A 109 5.93 -6.52 5.99
C VAL A 109 6.96 -6.82 7.09
N GLY A 110 7.17 -5.88 8.01
CA GLY A 110 8.03 -6.09 9.19
C GLY A 110 9.52 -5.81 9.01
N ASP A 111 9.98 -5.40 7.81
CA ASP A 111 11.42 -5.14 7.57
C ASP A 111 12.00 -4.01 8.44
N TRP A 112 11.15 -3.19 9.09
CA TRP A 112 11.56 -2.16 10.05
C TRP A 112 12.39 -2.74 11.21
N GLN A 113 12.17 -4.01 11.58
CA GLN A 113 12.90 -4.69 12.65
C GLN A 113 14.41 -4.77 12.39
N ASN A 114 14.82 -4.70 11.11
CA ASN A 114 16.23 -4.72 10.72
C ASN A 114 16.92 -3.35 10.86
N TYR A 115 16.17 -2.28 11.14
CA TYR A 115 16.67 -0.90 11.11
C TYR A 115 16.36 -0.08 12.36
N LEU A 116 15.26 -0.37 13.07
CA LEU A 116 14.78 0.44 14.18
C LEU A 116 15.07 -0.22 15.52
N THR A 117 15.50 0.57 16.51
CA THR A 117 15.62 0.10 17.90
C THR A 117 14.25 0.03 18.56
N PRO A 118 14.09 -0.76 19.66
CA PRO A 118 12.83 -0.83 20.40
C PRO A 118 12.29 0.55 20.83
N GLU A 119 13.16 1.48 21.20
CA GLU A 119 12.77 2.84 21.63
C GLU A 119 12.23 3.66 20.45
N MET A 120 12.80 3.51 19.25
CA MET A 120 12.31 4.19 18.04
C MET A 120 10.92 3.67 17.65
N VAL A 121 10.70 2.37 17.81
CA VAL A 121 9.43 1.68 17.53
C VAL A 121 8.37 2.14 18.51
N ALA A 122 8.64 2.03 19.83
CA ALA A 122 7.73 2.47 20.88
C ALA A 122 7.32 3.94 20.71
N ARG A 123 8.23 4.79 20.24
CA ARG A 123 7.92 6.20 19.96
C ARG A 123 6.90 6.37 18.84
N ILE A 124 7.06 5.71 17.69
CA ILE A 124 6.13 5.89 16.56
C ILE A 124 4.81 5.18 16.83
N ASP A 125 4.84 4.02 17.49
CA ASP A 125 3.63 3.28 17.88
C ASP A 125 2.78 4.10 18.86
N GLY A 126 3.39 4.70 19.89
CA GLY A 126 2.68 5.57 20.82
C GLY A 126 2.04 6.79 20.15
N LEU A 127 2.75 7.43 19.21
CA LEU A 127 2.19 8.55 18.43
C LEU A 127 1.02 8.11 17.54
N MET A 128 1.10 6.93 16.93
CA MET A 128 0.05 6.36 16.09
C MET A 128 -1.18 5.99 16.91
N GLU A 129 -0.99 5.34 18.06
CA GLU A 129 -2.06 4.99 18.99
C GLU A 129 -2.77 6.26 19.50
N GLU A 130 -2.03 7.26 19.98
CA GLU A 130 -2.61 8.52 20.45
C GLU A 130 -3.45 9.21 19.36
N LYS A 131 -2.93 9.25 18.11
CA LYS A 131 -3.58 9.93 17.00
C LYS A 131 -4.82 9.18 16.48
N PHE A 132 -4.78 7.85 16.44
CA PHE A 132 -5.81 7.04 15.78
C PHE A 132 -6.80 6.39 16.74
N LYS A 133 -6.55 6.42 18.05
CA LYS A 133 -7.48 5.91 19.06
C LYS A 133 -8.87 6.51 18.88
N GLY A 134 -9.87 5.64 18.83
CA GLY A 134 -11.28 6.03 18.68
C GLY A 134 -11.70 6.44 17.27
N THR A 135 -10.79 6.39 16.28
CA THR A 135 -11.14 6.69 14.88
C THR A 135 -11.64 5.46 14.12
N GLY A 136 -11.39 4.25 14.63
CA GLY A 136 -11.65 2.96 13.96
C GLY A 136 -10.51 2.48 13.05
N LEU A 137 -9.48 3.30 12.84
CA LEU A 137 -8.38 2.97 11.91
C LEU A 137 -7.42 1.91 12.46
N LEU A 138 -7.30 1.77 13.78
CA LEU A 138 -6.45 0.74 14.41
C LEU A 138 -7.07 -0.66 14.29
N GLU A 139 -8.39 -0.73 14.14
CA GLU A 139 -9.18 -1.94 13.97
C GLU A 139 -9.41 -2.29 12.50
N PHE A 140 -9.19 -1.34 11.59
CA PHE A 140 -9.44 -1.51 10.17
C PHE A 140 -8.54 -2.58 9.54
N GLY A 141 -9.18 -3.58 8.92
CA GLY A 141 -8.52 -4.68 8.22
C GLY A 141 -7.86 -5.72 9.13
N LYS A 142 -8.25 -5.76 10.40
CA LYS A 142 -8.01 -6.89 11.31
C LYS A 142 -9.08 -7.96 11.17
#